data_AF-A0A8H4U4K4-F1
#
_entry.id   AF-A0A8H4U4K4-F1
#
_cell.length_a   1.000
_cell.length_b   1.000
_cell.length_c   1.000
_cell.angle_alpha   90.00
_cell.angle_beta   90.00
_cell.angle_gamma   90.00
#
_symmetry.space_group_name_H-M   'P 1'
#
loop_
_entity.id
_entity.type
_entity.pdbx_description
1 polymer ?
#
loop_
_entity_poly.entity_id
_entity_poly.type
_entity_poly.pdbx_seq_one_letter_code
_entity_poly.pdbx_strand_id
1 'polypeptide(L)' 'MRKENIDKIRHIPTTLVQGRYDIICAPQTAWDLHKAWPETKLIWIAAAGHSVKEPCIEKKLIE' A
#
# COMPACT_ATOMS: atom_id res chain seq x y z
N MET A 1 -8.31 7.57 -8.41
CA MET A 1 -8.44 6.13 -8.72
C MET A 1 -9.65 5.92 -9.62
N ARG A 2 -9.50 5.29 -10.80
CA ARG A 2 -10.64 5.04 -11.71
C ARG A 2 -11.32 3.73 -11.33
N LYS A 3 -12.61 3.80 -11.01
CA LYS A 3 -13.37 2.66 -10.48
C LYS A 3 -13.43 1.51 -11.49
N GLU A 4 -13.61 1.83 -12.77
CA GLU A 4 -13.69 0.86 -13.87
C GLU A 4 -12.41 0.02 -14.04
N ASN A 5 -11.26 0.51 -13.56
CA ASN A 5 -10.01 -0.25 -13.56
C ASN A 5 -9.84 -1.11 -12.30
N ILE A 6 -10.32 -0.62 -11.15
CA ILE A 6 -10.29 -1.38 -9.89
C ILE A 6 -11.23 -2.58 -9.96
N ASP A 7 -12.44 -2.40 -10.50
CA ASP A 7 -13.44 -3.47 -10.58
C ASP A 7 -12.93 -4.70 -11.35
N LYS A 8 -12.01 -4.50 -12.33
CA LYS A 8 -11.38 -5.58 -13.09
C LYS A 8 -10.43 -6.45 -12.25
N ILE A 9 -9.84 -5.90 -11.20
CA ILE A 9 -8.83 -6.57 -10.36
C ILE A 9 -9.30 -6.81 -8.93
N ARG A 10 -10.50 -6.35 -8.57
CA ARG A 10 -11.00 -6.31 -7.19
C ARG A 10 -11.03 -7.66 -6.49
N HIS A 11 -11.15 -8.73 -7.27
CA HIS A 11 -11.19 -10.12 -6.84
C HIS A 11 -9.81 -10.69 -6.47
N ILE A 12 -8.72 -9.98 -6.77
CA ILE A 12 -7.35 -10.43 -6.49
C ILE A 12 -7.00 -10.06 -5.04
N PRO A 13 -6.65 -11.04 -4.18
CA PRO A 13 -6.16 -10.75 -2.83
C PRO A 13 -4.92 -9.85 -2.90
N THR A 14 -5.00 -8.68 -2.27
CA THR A 14 -3.97 -7.63 -2.40
C THR A 14 -3.64 -7.05 -1.03
N THR A 15 -2.35 -6.96 -0.71
CA THR A 15 -1.84 -6.28 0.48
C THR A 15 -1.00 -5.09 0.05
N LEU A 16 -1.27 -3.93 0.65
CA LEU A 16 -0.55 -2.68 0.45
C LEU A 16 0.33 -2.44 1.69
N VAL A 17 1.65 -2.36 1.49
CA VAL A 17 2.62 -2.03 2.56
C VAL A 17 3.21 -0.66 2.24
N GLN A 18 2.98 0.33 3.11
CA GLN A 18 3.35 1.72 2.84
C GLN A 18 4.06 2.34 4.04
N GLY A 19 5.24 2.92 3.81
CA GLY A 19 5.96 3.72 4.80
C GLY A 19 5.25 5.05 5.08
N ARG A 20 5.13 5.43 6.35
CA ARG A 20 4.47 6.68 6.77
C ARG A 20 5.21 7.94 6.29
N TYR A 21 6.52 7.85 6.08
CA TYR A 21 7.39 8.96 5.68
C TYR A 21 7.91 8.82 4.24
N ASP A 22 7.21 8.07 3.38
CA ASP A 22 7.54 7.97 1.97
C ASP A 22 7.32 9.34 1.27
N ILE A 23 8.40 9.97 0.84
CA ILE A 23 8.38 11.26 0.13
C ILE A 23 8.35 11.11 -1.39
N ILE A 24 8.56 9.91 -1.92
CA ILE A 24 8.57 9.63 -3.37
C ILE A 24 7.15 9.27 -3.81
N CYS A 25 6.53 8.33 -3.09
CA CYS A 25 5.14 7.92 -3.26
C CYS A 25 4.37 8.22 -1.99
N ALA A 26 3.84 9.45 -1.88
CA ALA A 26 3.19 9.92 -0.66
C ALA A 26 2.12 8.91 -0.13
N PRO A 27 2.07 8.66 1.20
CA PRO A 27 1.14 7.73 1.85
C PRO A 27 -0.33 7.91 1.44
N GLN A 28 -0.72 9.16 1.15
CA GLN A 28 -2.07 9.50 0.72
C GLN A 28 -2.52 8.68 -0.50
N THR A 29 -1.63 8.39 -1.44
CA THR A 29 -1.95 7.58 -2.63
C THR A 29 -2.35 6.16 -2.28
N ALA A 30 -1.64 5.52 -1.34
CA ALA A 30 -1.98 4.18 -0.85
C ALA A 30 -3.32 4.18 -0.09
N TRP A 31 -3.58 5.24 0.68
CA TRP A 31 -4.87 5.42 1.36
C TRP A 31 -6.03 5.60 0.39
N ASP A 32 -5.85 6.43 -0.65
CA ASP A 32 -6.86 6.64 -1.68
C ASP A 32 -7.12 5.38 -2.51
N LEU A 33 -6.09 4.56 -2.77
CA LEU A 33 -6.26 3.25 -3.37
C LEU A 33 -7.10 2.33 -2.48
N HIS A 34 -6.77 2.22 -1.19
CA HIS A 34 -7.48 1.37 -0.25
C HIS A 34 -8.95 1.79 -0.08
N LYS A 35 -9.24 3.10 -0.03
CA LYS A 35 -10.63 3.60 -0.02
C LYS A 35 -11.40 3.23 -1.28
N ALA A 36 -10.75 3.26 -2.45
CA ALA A 36 -11.36 2.91 -3.72
C ALA A 36 -11.43 1.40 -3.97
N TRP A 37 -10.57 0.61 -3.29
CA TRP A 37 -10.49 -0.84 -3.35
C TRP A 37 -10.49 -1.44 -1.92
N PRO A 38 -11.67 -1.52 -1.26
CA PRO A 38 -11.79 -1.85 0.16
C PRO A 38 -11.36 -3.27 0.54
N GLU A 39 -11.31 -4.21 -0.42
CA GLU A 39 -10.84 -5.58 -0.20
C GLU A 39 -9.33 -5.67 0.05
N THR A 40 -8.58 -4.61 -0.26
CA THR A 40 -7.14 -4.58 0.00
C THR A 40 -6.86 -4.53 1.50
N LYS A 41 -5.77 -5.17 1.94
CA LYS A 41 -5.24 -5.00 3.30
C LYS A 41 -4.18 -3.90 3.29
N LEU A 42 -4.42 -2.78 3.93
CA LEU A 42 -3.44 -1.69 4.05
C LEU A 42 -2.67 -1.76 5.37
N ILE A 43 -1.34 -1.75 5.27
CA ILE A 43 -0.41 -1.85 6.39
C ILE A 43 0.50 -0.64 6.38
N TRP A 44 0.36 0.20 7.40
CA TRP A 44 1.21 1.36 7.62
C TRP A 44 2.46 0.97 8.40
N ILE A 45 3.63 1.30 7.85
CA ILE A 45 4.89 1.18 8.57
C ILE A 45 5.27 2.55 9.14
N ALA A 46 5.14 2.68 10.46
CA ALA A 46 5.24 3.98 11.15
C ALA A 46 6.62 4.65 11.02
N ALA A 47 7.70 3.87 10.97
CA ALA A 47 9.08 4.35 10.91
C ALA A 47 9.78 3.90 9.61
N ALA A 48 9.15 4.13 8.45
CA ALA A 48 9.73 3.87 7.15
C ALA A 48 9.35 4.91 6.10
N GLY A 49 10.21 5.07 5.11
CA GLY A 49 10.04 5.86 3.89
C GLY A 49 9.65 5.01 2.68
N HIS A 50 10.36 5.21 1.57
CA HIS A 50 10.03 4.64 0.26
C HIS A 50 10.65 3.27 -0.01
N SER A 51 11.80 2.97 0.61
CA SER A 51 12.66 1.91 0.11
C SER A 51 12.17 0.55 0.58
N VAL A 52 12.06 -0.40 -0.35
CA VAL A 52 11.78 -1.81 -0.05
C VAL A 52 12.81 -2.43 0.90
N LYS A 53 14.04 -1.89 0.92
CA LYS A 53 15.15 -2.36 1.77
C LYS A 53 15.13 -1.78 3.18
N GLU A 54 14.13 -0.97 3.54
CA GLU A 54 13.98 -0.55 4.92
C GLU A 54 13.60 -1.76 5.78
N PRO A 55 14.32 -2.07 6.87
CA PRO A 55 14.14 -3.33 7.60
C PRO A 55 12.69 -3.63 8.01
N CYS A 56 11.91 -2.58 8.37
CA CYS A 56 10.51 -2.74 8.73
C CYS A 56 9.59 -3.03 7.53
N ILE A 57 9.90 -2.50 6.34
CA ILE A 57 9.17 -2.78 5.10
C ILE A 57 9.51 -4.19 4.62
N GLU A 58 10.81 -4.50 4.51
CA GLU A 58 11.30 -5.82 4.08
C GLU A 58 10.72 -6.94 4.93
N LYS A 59 10.80 -6.81 6.26
CA LYS A 59 10.22 -7.76 7.20
C LYS A 59 8.74 -8.01 6.94
N LYS A 60 7.98 -6.99 6.54
CA LYS A 60 6.55 -7.14 6.31
C LYS A 60 6.20 -7.80 4.98
N LEU A 61 7.09 -7.70 4.00
CA LEU A 61 6.90 -8.29 2.67
C LEU A 61 7.25 -9.78 2.61
N ILE A 62 8.09 -10.27 3.52
CA ILE A 62 8.56 -11.67 3.56
C ILE A 62 7.84 -12.53 4.62
N GLU A 63 6.82 -11.99 5.28
CA GLU A 63 6.04 -12.67 6.33
C GLU A 63 5.06 -13.71 5.77
#